data_AF-M1VYU4-F1
#
_entry.id   AF-M1VYU4-F1
#
_cell.length_a   1.000
_cell.length_b   1.000
_cell.length_c   1.000
_cell.angle_alpha   90.00
_cell.angle_beta   90.00
_cell.angle_gamma   90.00
#
_symmetry.space_group_name_H-M   'P 1'
#
loop_
_entity.id
_entity.type
_entity.pdbx_description
1 polymer ?
#
loop_
_entity_poly.entity_id
_entity_poly.type
_entity_poly.pdbx_seq_one_letter_code
_entity_poly.pdbx_strand_id
1 'polypeptide(L)'
;MSNKRTDISSCRELIQDLIRDGYRQEEILSRVNTQVDAQNQRAISLRTLQQFIKENLSLDKPDLDGVRELVQTLIHEGSRQSDILGSVNEQLSANNQRTISLSTLKRNIRDWGFSQKTNQTGTNSLRELVQTRLANGDTTREILEHVNTQRIARNGFAITMRTLQRRLKDWGLDRKSQHARILQESDEYILELLAQDVPVATIRRSMNEAIEEQGLPPISERTFYSQLKSWGLSTARTRSYHE
;
A
#
# COMPACT_ATOMS: atom_id res chain seq x y z
N MET A 1 -46.13 -27.18 -29.42
CA MET A 1 -45.23 -28.03 -28.63
C MET A 1 -45.15 -27.45 -27.22
N SER A 2 -45.38 -28.26 -26.19
CA SER A 2 -45.41 -27.80 -24.80
C SER A 2 -43.97 -27.72 -24.28
N ASN A 3 -43.46 -26.52 -24.02
CA ASN A 3 -42.15 -26.35 -23.40
C ASN A 3 -42.22 -26.90 -21.98
N LYS A 4 -41.58 -28.05 -21.75
CA LYS A 4 -41.45 -28.61 -20.40
C LYS A 4 -40.64 -27.63 -19.54
N ARG A 5 -41.05 -27.51 -18.27
CA ARG A 5 -40.29 -26.77 -17.25
C ARG A 5 -38.87 -27.35 -17.21
N THR A 6 -37.86 -26.48 -17.26
CA THR A 6 -36.47 -26.90 -17.35
C THR A 6 -36.02 -27.58 -16.06
N ASP A 7 -35.43 -28.76 -16.19
CA ASP A 7 -34.75 -29.48 -15.11
C ASP A 7 -33.24 -29.44 -15.35
N ILE A 8 -32.62 -28.38 -14.86
CA ILE A 8 -31.17 -28.18 -14.93
C ILE A 8 -30.38 -29.30 -14.21
N SER A 9 -31.00 -30.02 -13.28
CA SER A 9 -30.38 -31.12 -12.54
C SER A 9 -30.01 -32.29 -13.44
N SER A 10 -30.76 -32.49 -14.54
CA SER A 10 -30.44 -33.48 -15.57
C SER A 10 -29.13 -33.19 -16.31
N CYS A 11 -28.65 -31.94 -16.28
CA CYS A 11 -27.38 -31.52 -16.89
C CYS A 11 -26.23 -31.46 -15.89
N ARG A 12 -26.40 -32.00 -14.67
CA ARG A 12 -25.39 -31.87 -13.59
C ARG A 12 -24.02 -32.41 -13.99
N GLU A 13 -23.94 -33.61 -14.53
CA GLU A 13 -22.67 -34.26 -14.92
C GLU A 13 -21.99 -33.47 -16.05
N LEU A 14 -22.75 -33.07 -17.07
CA LEU A 14 -22.27 -32.19 -18.14
C LEU A 14 -21.69 -30.88 -17.60
N ILE A 15 -22.39 -30.24 -16.65
CA ILE A 15 -21.90 -29.00 -16.04
C ILE A 15 -20.61 -29.25 -15.25
N GLN A 16 -20.50 -30.37 -14.52
CA GLN A 16 -19.29 -30.73 -13.79
C GLN A 16 -18.10 -30.98 -14.72
N ASP A 17 -18.30 -31.73 -15.80
CA ASP A 17 -17.24 -32.04 -16.76
C ASP A 17 -16.76 -30.77 -17.46
N LEU A 18 -17.67 -29.91 -17.90
CA LEU A 18 -17.30 -28.64 -18.53
C LEU A 18 -16.57 -27.69 -17.55
N ILE A 19 -16.92 -27.71 -16.27
CA ILE A 19 -16.17 -26.95 -15.24
C ILE A 19 -14.77 -27.53 -15.06
N ARG A 20 -14.64 -28.87 -14.99
CA ARG A 20 -13.35 -29.56 -14.85
C ARG A 20 -12.45 -29.30 -16.07
N ASP A 21 -13.03 -29.23 -17.25
CA ASP A 21 -12.34 -28.94 -18.51
C ASP A 21 -12.00 -27.43 -18.68
N GLY A 22 -12.36 -26.59 -17.70
CA GLY A 22 -11.98 -25.17 -17.67
C GLY A 22 -12.80 -24.27 -18.58
N TYR A 23 -14.00 -24.70 -19.02
CA TYR A 23 -14.88 -23.85 -19.83
C TYR A 23 -15.40 -22.65 -19.03
N ARG A 24 -15.55 -21.51 -19.73
CA ARG A 24 -16.13 -20.30 -19.14
C ARG A 24 -17.64 -20.45 -18.95
N GLN A 25 -18.22 -19.71 -18.01
CA GLN A 25 -19.66 -19.83 -17.68
C GLN A 25 -20.59 -19.57 -18.88
N GLU A 26 -20.22 -18.69 -19.79
CA GLU A 26 -21.00 -18.40 -21.00
C GLU A 26 -20.96 -19.59 -21.99
N GLU A 27 -19.83 -20.28 -22.08
CA GLU A 27 -19.66 -21.47 -22.90
C GLU A 27 -20.38 -22.67 -22.28
N ILE A 28 -20.30 -22.82 -20.95
CA ILE A 28 -21.08 -23.79 -20.19
C ILE A 28 -22.58 -23.53 -20.42
N LEU A 29 -23.03 -22.29 -20.30
CA LEU A 29 -24.42 -21.91 -20.52
C LEU A 29 -24.89 -22.26 -21.93
N SER A 30 -24.07 -21.96 -22.94
CA SER A 30 -24.37 -22.28 -24.33
C SER A 30 -24.56 -23.80 -24.51
N ARG A 31 -23.61 -24.61 -24.01
CA ARG A 31 -23.68 -26.08 -24.13
C ARG A 31 -24.83 -26.69 -23.34
N VAL A 32 -25.10 -26.17 -22.14
CA VAL A 32 -26.25 -26.60 -21.33
C VAL A 32 -27.56 -26.25 -22.05
N ASN A 33 -27.68 -25.05 -22.63
CA ASN A 33 -28.85 -24.64 -23.40
C ASN A 33 -29.08 -25.51 -24.64
N THR A 34 -28.02 -25.91 -25.35
CA THR A 34 -28.12 -26.89 -26.45
C THR A 34 -28.64 -28.24 -25.96
N GLN A 35 -28.17 -28.71 -24.79
CA GLN A 35 -28.60 -29.99 -24.23
C GLN A 35 -30.06 -29.96 -23.75
N VAL A 36 -30.50 -28.88 -23.09
CA VAL A 36 -31.89 -28.77 -22.62
C VAL A 36 -32.87 -28.54 -23.78
N ASP A 37 -32.45 -27.86 -24.85
CA ASP A 37 -33.24 -27.72 -26.09
C ASP A 37 -33.44 -29.06 -26.80
N ALA A 38 -32.38 -29.88 -26.89
CA ALA A 38 -32.46 -31.27 -27.39
C ALA A 38 -33.43 -32.14 -26.56
N GLN A 39 -33.67 -31.79 -25.29
CA GLN A 39 -34.64 -32.42 -24.42
C GLN A 39 -36.04 -31.78 -24.45
N ASN A 40 -36.29 -30.83 -25.36
CA ASN A 40 -37.52 -30.04 -25.47
C ASN A 40 -37.87 -29.26 -24.18
N GLN A 41 -36.84 -28.75 -23.49
CA GLN A 41 -36.99 -27.92 -22.30
C GLN A 41 -36.65 -26.46 -22.62
N ARG A 42 -37.10 -25.54 -21.77
CA ARG A 42 -36.84 -24.11 -21.95
C ARG A 42 -35.37 -23.79 -21.64
N ALA A 43 -34.75 -22.90 -22.42
CA ALA A 43 -33.42 -22.38 -22.11
C ALA A 43 -33.34 -21.74 -20.72
N ILE A 44 -32.18 -21.87 -20.07
CA ILE A 44 -31.87 -21.27 -18.77
C ILE A 44 -31.09 -19.97 -18.94
N SER A 45 -31.14 -19.12 -17.91
CA SER A 45 -30.32 -17.92 -17.83
C SER A 45 -28.96 -18.20 -17.19
N LEU A 46 -27.96 -17.35 -17.45
CA LEU A 46 -26.67 -17.40 -16.77
C LEU A 46 -26.83 -17.37 -15.24
N ARG A 47 -27.77 -16.57 -14.74
CA ARG A 47 -28.06 -16.48 -13.29
C ARG A 47 -28.58 -17.80 -12.73
N THR A 48 -29.42 -18.51 -13.48
CA THR A 48 -29.95 -19.83 -13.09
C THR A 48 -28.83 -20.87 -13.05
N LEU A 49 -27.93 -20.85 -14.04
CA LEU A 49 -26.75 -21.71 -14.06
C LEU A 49 -25.82 -21.43 -12.87
N GLN A 50 -25.51 -20.16 -12.61
CA GLN A 50 -24.68 -19.74 -11.48
C GLN A 50 -25.28 -20.16 -10.14
N GLN A 51 -26.60 -20.02 -9.98
CA GLN A 51 -27.30 -20.42 -8.76
C GLN A 51 -27.27 -21.94 -8.58
N PHE A 52 -27.48 -22.71 -9.65
CA PHE A 52 -27.40 -24.17 -9.60
C PHE A 52 -25.99 -24.67 -9.25
N ILE A 53 -24.95 -24.11 -9.88
CA ILE A 53 -23.54 -24.41 -9.59
C ILE A 53 -23.25 -24.13 -8.10
N LYS A 54 -23.69 -22.97 -7.59
CA LYS A 54 -23.51 -22.56 -6.20
C LYS A 54 -24.18 -23.49 -5.20
N GLU A 55 -25.40 -23.95 -5.50
CA GLU A 55 -26.23 -24.71 -4.56
C GLU A 55 -25.98 -26.23 -4.62
N ASN A 56 -25.60 -26.79 -5.77
CA ASN A 56 -25.66 -28.24 -6.02
C ASN A 56 -24.32 -28.91 -6.36
N LEU A 57 -23.29 -28.13 -6.70
CA LEU A 57 -21.99 -28.67 -7.12
C LEU A 57 -20.90 -28.56 -6.06
N SER A 58 -21.21 -27.99 -4.88
CA SER A 58 -20.26 -27.86 -3.75
C SER A 58 -18.84 -27.46 -4.17
N LEU A 59 -18.71 -26.52 -5.12
CA LEU A 59 -17.49 -25.75 -5.39
C LEU A 59 -17.26 -24.70 -4.28
N ASP A 60 -17.73 -25.00 -3.06
CA ASP A 60 -18.03 -24.02 -2.03
C ASP A 60 -16.78 -23.48 -1.32
N LYS A 61 -15.61 -24.07 -1.63
CA LYS A 61 -14.32 -23.55 -1.21
C LYS A 61 -13.61 -22.93 -2.41
N PRO A 62 -13.43 -21.59 -2.43
CA PRO A 62 -12.50 -20.99 -3.38
C PRO A 62 -11.12 -21.61 -3.19
N ASP A 63 -10.43 -21.91 -4.28
CA ASP A 63 -9.06 -22.38 -4.23
C ASP A 63 -8.16 -21.17 -3.99
N LEU A 64 -7.91 -20.92 -2.70
CA LEU A 64 -7.10 -19.81 -2.26
C LEU A 64 -5.61 -20.09 -2.48
N ASP A 65 -5.20 -21.35 -2.51
CA ASP A 65 -3.82 -21.73 -2.82
C ASP A 65 -3.51 -21.48 -4.30
N GLY A 66 -4.47 -21.72 -5.20
CA GLY A 66 -4.36 -21.42 -6.63
C GLY A 66 -4.21 -19.93 -6.98
N VAL A 67 -4.69 -19.03 -6.12
CA VAL A 67 -4.52 -17.57 -6.28
C VAL A 67 -3.41 -16.99 -5.39
N ARG A 68 -2.70 -17.84 -4.64
CA ARG A 68 -1.69 -17.41 -3.66
C ARG A 68 -0.52 -16.68 -4.32
N GLU A 69 -0.01 -17.19 -5.44
CA GLU A 69 1.06 -16.54 -6.19
C GLU A 69 0.64 -15.19 -6.76
N LEU A 70 -0.59 -15.07 -7.27
CA LEU A 70 -1.15 -13.80 -7.73
C LEU A 70 -1.17 -12.79 -6.57
N VAL A 71 -1.70 -13.18 -5.42
CA VAL A 71 -1.77 -12.31 -4.23
C VAL A 71 -0.37 -11.88 -3.79
N GLN A 72 0.60 -12.80 -3.79
CA GLN A 72 1.98 -12.49 -3.44
C GLN A 72 2.58 -11.45 -4.40
N THR A 73 2.44 -11.65 -5.71
CA THR A 73 2.93 -10.75 -6.74
C THR A 73 2.33 -9.36 -6.59
N LEU A 74 1.00 -9.25 -6.47
CA LEU A 74 0.32 -7.97 -6.33
C LEU A 74 0.68 -7.23 -5.02
N ILE A 75 0.97 -7.97 -3.93
CA ILE A 75 1.48 -7.39 -2.68
C ILE A 75 2.90 -6.82 -2.87
N HIS A 76 3.77 -7.54 -3.58
CA HIS A 76 5.14 -7.06 -3.89
C HIS A 76 5.12 -5.83 -4.80
N GLU A 77 4.18 -5.78 -5.73
CA GLU A 77 3.95 -4.61 -6.61
C GLU A 77 3.37 -3.39 -5.88
N GLY A 78 2.84 -3.59 -4.66
CA GLY A 78 2.30 -2.53 -3.82
C GLY A 78 0.86 -2.14 -4.16
N SER A 79 0.11 -3.03 -4.81
CA SER A 79 -1.30 -2.85 -5.18
C SER A 79 -2.18 -2.59 -3.96
N ARG A 80 -3.24 -1.79 -4.13
CA ARG A 80 -4.18 -1.54 -3.02
C ARG A 80 -4.96 -2.81 -2.73
N GLN A 81 -5.37 -2.98 -1.48
CA GLN A 81 -6.12 -4.17 -1.06
C GLN A 81 -7.46 -4.35 -1.81
N SER A 82 -8.08 -3.25 -2.26
CA SER A 82 -9.25 -3.28 -3.12
C SER A 82 -8.96 -3.89 -4.48
N ASP A 83 -7.78 -3.59 -5.03
CA ASP A 83 -7.40 -3.95 -6.39
C ASP A 83 -6.94 -5.41 -6.40
N ILE A 84 -6.18 -5.83 -5.38
CA ILE A 84 -5.84 -7.24 -5.13
C ILE A 84 -7.12 -8.08 -5.02
N LEU A 85 -8.12 -7.59 -4.26
CA LEU A 85 -9.40 -8.29 -4.14
C LEU A 85 -10.12 -8.41 -5.48
N GLY A 86 -10.09 -7.34 -6.29
CA GLY A 86 -10.66 -7.34 -7.64
C GLY A 86 -10.03 -8.45 -8.50
N SER A 87 -8.71 -8.47 -8.63
CA SER A 87 -7.99 -9.46 -9.45
C SER A 87 -8.16 -10.89 -8.93
N VAL A 88 -8.15 -11.09 -7.61
CA VAL A 88 -8.42 -12.42 -7.02
C VAL A 88 -9.83 -12.88 -7.36
N ASN A 89 -10.83 -12.02 -7.19
CA ASN A 89 -12.21 -12.39 -7.48
C ASN A 89 -12.46 -12.61 -8.98
N GLU A 90 -11.75 -11.90 -9.84
CA GLU A 90 -11.77 -12.12 -11.28
C GLU A 90 -11.21 -13.50 -11.65
N GLN A 91 -10.04 -13.87 -11.09
CA GLN A 91 -9.43 -15.18 -11.34
C GLN A 91 -10.26 -16.34 -10.74
N LEU A 92 -10.79 -16.16 -9.52
CA LEU A 92 -11.71 -17.13 -8.92
C LEU A 92 -12.96 -17.29 -9.78
N SER A 93 -13.55 -16.20 -10.26
CA SER A 93 -14.73 -16.25 -11.13
C SER A 93 -14.46 -16.89 -12.49
N ALA A 94 -13.29 -16.62 -13.08
CA ALA A 94 -12.85 -17.24 -14.33
C ALA A 94 -12.72 -18.76 -14.20
N ASN A 95 -12.32 -19.24 -13.02
CA ASN A 95 -12.23 -20.66 -12.68
C ASN A 95 -13.53 -21.23 -12.08
N ASN A 96 -14.66 -20.53 -12.24
CA ASN A 96 -15.97 -20.95 -11.73
C ASN A 96 -16.05 -21.11 -10.19
N GLN A 97 -15.18 -20.42 -9.47
CA GLN A 97 -15.10 -20.46 -8.00
C GLN A 97 -15.82 -19.27 -7.37
N ARG A 98 -16.19 -19.43 -6.10
CA ARG A 98 -16.87 -18.38 -5.33
C ARG A 98 -15.92 -17.22 -5.02
N THR A 99 -16.38 -16.00 -5.27
CA THR A 99 -15.65 -14.80 -4.86
C THR A 99 -15.51 -14.69 -3.34
N ILE A 100 -14.45 -14.04 -2.89
CA ILE A 100 -14.16 -13.82 -1.48
C ILE A 100 -14.39 -12.37 -1.07
N SER A 101 -14.58 -12.16 0.22
CA SER A 101 -14.64 -10.83 0.82
C SER A 101 -13.23 -10.30 1.12
N LEU A 102 -13.13 -8.98 1.29
CA LEU A 102 -11.90 -8.34 1.75
C LEU A 102 -11.40 -8.88 3.10
N SER A 103 -12.32 -9.24 4.00
CA SER A 103 -11.97 -9.82 5.30
C SER A 103 -11.33 -11.21 5.15
N THR A 104 -11.88 -12.05 4.27
CA THR A 104 -11.32 -13.36 3.94
C THR A 104 -9.94 -13.22 3.28
N LEU A 105 -9.78 -12.29 2.33
CA LEU A 105 -8.49 -12.00 1.71
C LEU A 105 -7.44 -11.57 2.76
N LYS A 106 -7.80 -10.63 3.65
CA LYS A 106 -6.90 -10.16 4.71
C LYS A 106 -6.46 -11.25 5.68
N ARG A 107 -7.38 -12.17 6.02
CA ARG A 107 -7.08 -13.33 6.86
C ARG A 107 -6.10 -14.26 6.16
N ASN A 108 -6.34 -14.61 4.90
CA ASN A 108 -5.45 -15.50 4.15
C ASN A 108 -4.07 -14.90 3.90
N ILE A 109 -3.99 -13.61 3.57
CA ILE A 109 -2.70 -12.89 3.47
C ILE A 109 -1.88 -13.01 4.76
N ARG A 110 -2.55 -12.93 5.93
CA ARG A 110 -1.90 -13.13 7.23
C ARG A 110 -1.49 -14.59 7.44
N ASP A 111 -2.40 -15.52 7.19
CA ASP A 111 -2.20 -16.96 7.40
C ASP A 111 -1.09 -17.51 6.48
N TRP A 112 -0.95 -16.96 5.27
CA TRP A 112 0.15 -17.25 4.34
C TRP A 112 1.48 -16.59 4.68
N GLY A 113 1.54 -15.75 5.71
CA GLY A 113 2.75 -15.02 6.08
C GLY A 113 3.11 -13.88 5.14
N PHE A 114 2.22 -13.48 4.22
CA PHE A 114 2.35 -12.28 3.40
C PHE A 114 2.08 -11.03 4.25
N SER A 115 2.91 -10.82 5.27
CA SER A 115 2.79 -9.60 6.05
C SER A 115 3.13 -8.41 5.13
N GLN A 116 2.37 -7.31 5.19
CA GLN A 116 2.81 -6.04 4.57
C GLN A 116 4.19 -5.56 5.10
N LYS A 117 4.72 -6.22 6.14
CA LYS A 117 6.07 -6.04 6.67
C LYS A 117 7.16 -6.79 5.88
N THR A 118 6.86 -7.76 5.01
CA THR A 118 7.89 -8.44 4.18
C THR A 118 8.41 -7.58 3.02
N ASN A 119 7.84 -6.39 2.80
CA ASN A 119 8.53 -5.34 2.03
C ASN A 119 9.78 -4.79 2.76
N GLN A 120 10.18 -5.35 3.90
CA GLN A 120 11.39 -4.94 4.62
C GLN A 120 12.69 -5.14 3.84
N THR A 121 12.76 -6.14 2.96
CA THR A 121 13.94 -6.37 2.10
C THR A 121 14.05 -5.33 0.98
N GLY A 122 12.92 -4.82 0.45
CA GLY A 122 12.92 -3.71 -0.52
C GLY A 122 12.98 -2.31 0.12
N THR A 123 12.57 -2.17 1.39
CA THR A 123 12.70 -0.90 2.10
C THR A 123 14.11 -0.61 2.56
N ASN A 124 14.98 -1.60 2.78
CA ASN A 124 16.38 -1.30 3.12
C ASN A 124 17.08 -0.63 1.93
N SER A 125 16.93 -1.15 0.70
CA SER A 125 17.54 -0.51 -0.47
C SER A 125 16.93 0.87 -0.80
N LEU A 126 15.62 1.05 -0.61
CA LEU A 126 14.98 2.34 -0.88
C LEU A 126 15.25 3.36 0.23
N ARG A 127 15.24 2.94 1.49
CA ARG A 127 15.57 3.80 2.63
C ARG A 127 17.02 4.22 2.55
N GLU A 128 17.94 3.31 2.25
CA GLU A 128 19.36 3.62 2.00
C GLU A 128 19.48 4.61 0.83
N LEU A 129 18.82 4.36 -0.30
CA LEU A 129 18.82 5.29 -1.43
C LEU A 129 18.34 6.69 -1.02
N VAL A 130 17.21 6.77 -0.32
CA VAL A 130 16.64 8.05 0.14
C VAL A 130 17.57 8.72 1.17
N GLN A 131 18.21 7.95 2.06
CA GLN A 131 19.16 8.46 3.04
C GLN A 131 20.44 8.99 2.37
N THR A 132 21.01 8.27 1.41
CA THR A 132 22.18 8.73 0.65
C THR A 132 21.85 10.01 -0.11
N ARG A 133 20.66 10.11 -0.71
CA ARG A 133 20.23 11.30 -1.45
C ARG A 133 20.00 12.49 -0.53
N LEU A 134 19.39 12.27 0.63
CA LEU A 134 19.28 13.29 1.68
C LEU A 134 20.65 13.76 2.17
N ALA A 135 21.61 12.84 2.36
CA ALA A 135 22.97 13.18 2.76
C ALA A 135 23.73 13.98 1.69
N ASN A 136 23.36 13.81 0.42
CA ASN A 136 23.90 14.60 -0.69
C ASN A 136 23.23 15.97 -0.85
N GLY A 137 22.26 16.32 0.01
CA GLY A 137 21.55 17.60 -0.03
C GLY A 137 20.36 17.65 -1.00
N ASP A 138 19.94 16.50 -1.56
CA ASP A 138 18.82 16.48 -2.52
C ASP A 138 17.50 16.89 -1.85
N THR A 139 16.74 17.75 -2.53
CA THR A 139 15.39 18.12 -2.11
C THR A 139 14.44 16.92 -2.22
N THR A 140 13.33 16.95 -1.49
CA THR A 140 12.30 15.89 -1.57
C THR A 140 11.77 15.68 -3.00
N ARG A 141 11.81 16.73 -3.84
CA ARG A 141 11.42 16.64 -5.26
C ARG A 141 12.45 15.88 -6.09
N GLU A 142 13.73 16.17 -5.92
CA GLU A 142 14.83 15.47 -6.60
C GLU A 142 14.93 14.01 -6.14
N ILE A 143 14.72 13.76 -4.85
CA ILE A 143 14.62 12.41 -4.30
C ILE A 143 13.48 11.64 -4.95
N LEU A 144 12.30 12.27 -5.10
CA LEU A 144 11.14 11.63 -5.73
C LEU A 144 11.46 11.24 -7.18
N GLU A 145 12.09 12.14 -7.92
CA GLU A 145 12.49 11.92 -9.31
C GLU A 145 13.49 10.75 -9.41
N HIS A 146 14.55 10.77 -8.59
CA HIS A 146 15.53 9.69 -8.56
C HIS A 146 14.94 8.34 -8.18
N VAL A 147 14.09 8.32 -7.16
CA VAL A 147 13.38 7.11 -6.73
C VAL A 147 12.51 6.57 -7.85
N ASN A 148 11.77 7.44 -8.55
CA ASN A 148 10.92 7.03 -9.65
C ASN A 148 11.72 6.54 -10.86
N THR A 149 12.81 7.21 -11.21
CA THR A 149 13.72 6.78 -12.29
C THR A 149 14.28 5.38 -12.02
N GLN A 150 14.77 5.12 -10.81
CA GLN A 150 15.27 3.78 -10.46
C GLN A 150 14.17 2.72 -10.43
N ARG A 151 12.95 3.08 -10.01
CA ARG A 151 11.81 2.15 -10.00
C ARG A 151 11.37 1.82 -11.42
N ILE A 152 11.24 2.81 -12.29
CA ILE A 152 10.88 2.62 -13.70
C ILE A 152 11.93 1.75 -14.40
N ALA A 153 13.23 2.01 -14.17
CA ALA A 153 14.32 1.21 -14.72
C ALA A 153 14.31 -0.28 -14.27
N ARG A 154 13.62 -0.59 -13.17
CA ARG A 154 13.44 -1.94 -12.63
C ARG A 154 12.02 -2.49 -12.87
N ASN A 155 11.29 -1.94 -13.84
CA ASN A 155 9.88 -2.27 -14.15
C ASN A 155 8.89 -2.07 -12.99
N GLY A 156 9.24 -1.22 -12.01
CA GLY A 156 8.38 -0.84 -10.90
C GLY A 156 7.61 0.47 -11.15
N PHE A 157 6.44 0.60 -10.54
CA PHE A 157 5.62 1.82 -10.63
C PHE A 157 6.25 3.02 -9.92
N ALA A 158 6.07 4.20 -10.48
CA ALA A 158 6.40 5.47 -9.83
C ALA A 158 5.56 5.69 -8.55
N ILE A 159 6.17 6.28 -7.54
CA ILE A 159 5.50 6.73 -6.32
C ILE A 159 5.13 8.21 -6.42
N THR A 160 4.11 8.60 -5.66
CA THR A 160 3.70 10.00 -5.52
C THR A 160 4.49 10.70 -4.43
N MET A 161 4.53 12.03 -4.50
CA MET A 161 5.09 12.88 -3.44
C MET A 161 4.49 12.57 -2.06
N ARG A 162 3.18 12.35 -2.00
CA ARG A 162 2.47 12.00 -0.75
C ARG A 162 2.99 10.68 -0.16
N THR A 163 3.25 9.68 -1.00
CA THR A 163 3.81 8.40 -0.56
C THR A 163 5.23 8.57 -0.03
N LEU A 164 6.07 9.36 -0.72
CA LEU A 164 7.43 9.65 -0.26
C LEU A 164 7.44 10.39 1.08
N GLN A 165 6.63 11.44 1.23
CA GLN A 165 6.51 12.20 2.48
C GLN A 165 6.04 11.34 3.66
N ARG A 166 5.08 10.44 3.42
CA ARG A 166 4.64 9.48 4.45
C ARG A 166 5.79 8.56 4.87
N ARG A 167 6.56 8.03 3.91
CA ARG A 167 7.71 7.18 4.20
C ARG A 167 8.81 7.93 4.95
N LEU A 168 9.12 9.15 4.56
CA LEU A 168 10.07 10.01 5.28
C LEU A 168 9.65 10.19 6.74
N LYS A 169 8.37 10.47 6.99
CA LYS A 169 7.84 10.58 8.35
C LYS A 169 7.93 9.26 9.12
N ASP A 170 7.51 8.15 8.50
CA ASP A 170 7.56 6.82 9.12
C ASP A 170 9.02 6.40 9.44
N TRP A 171 10.00 6.92 8.70
CA TRP A 171 11.44 6.69 8.92
C TRP A 171 12.12 7.73 9.82
N GLY A 172 11.40 8.77 10.26
CA GLY A 172 11.97 9.90 11.00
C GLY A 172 12.93 10.78 10.18
N LEU A 173 12.85 10.70 8.86
CA LEU A 173 13.68 11.45 7.89
C LEU A 173 12.96 12.67 7.32
N ASP A 174 11.75 12.98 7.79
CA ASP A 174 11.11 14.25 7.43
C ASP A 174 11.79 15.42 8.14
N ARG A 175 11.73 16.59 7.49
CA ARG A 175 12.39 17.81 7.98
C ARG A 175 12.06 18.13 9.44
N LYS A 176 10.82 17.92 9.88
CA LYS A 176 10.41 18.24 11.24
C LYS A 176 11.07 17.29 12.24
N SER A 177 11.09 15.99 11.94
CA SER A 177 11.74 14.98 12.79
C SER A 177 13.26 15.18 12.84
N GLN A 178 13.89 15.51 11.71
CA GLN A 178 15.33 15.83 11.66
C GLN A 178 15.67 17.08 12.47
N HIS A 179 14.91 18.17 12.31
CA HIS A 179 15.10 19.39 13.10
C HIS A 179 14.90 19.15 14.59
N ALA A 180 13.88 18.40 14.98
CA ALA A 180 13.65 18.04 16.37
C ALA A 180 14.83 17.26 16.95
N ARG A 181 15.39 16.32 16.17
CA ARG A 181 16.55 15.53 16.57
C ARG A 181 17.81 16.38 16.73
N ILE A 182 18.13 17.24 15.76
CA ILE A 182 19.30 18.14 15.84
C ILE A 182 19.17 19.04 17.08
N LEU A 183 17.98 19.59 17.33
CA LEU A 183 17.75 20.43 18.50
C LEU A 183 17.89 19.65 19.81
N GLN A 184 17.40 18.41 19.86
CA GLN A 184 17.58 17.53 21.02
C GLN A 184 19.05 17.16 21.24
N GLU A 185 19.80 16.86 20.18
CA GLU A 185 21.23 16.52 20.28
C GLU A 185 22.10 17.74 20.62
N SER A 186 21.58 18.95 20.44
CA SER A 186 22.26 20.22 20.74
C SER A 186 21.73 20.89 22.00
N ASP A 187 20.90 20.22 22.81
CA ASP A 187 20.16 20.85 23.91
C ASP A 187 21.09 21.40 25.00
N GLU A 188 22.07 20.61 25.44
CA GLU A 188 23.09 21.02 26.41
C GLU A 188 23.86 22.24 25.93
N TYR A 189 24.34 22.21 24.68
CA TYR A 189 25.07 23.33 24.07
C TYR A 189 24.22 24.61 23.98
N ILE A 190 22.95 24.48 23.58
CA ILE A 190 22.03 25.64 23.52
C ILE A 190 21.79 26.20 24.92
N LEU A 191 21.60 25.33 25.93
CA LEU A 191 21.40 25.75 27.32
C LEU A 191 22.63 26.44 27.90
N GLU A 192 23.83 25.97 27.59
CA GLU A 192 25.09 26.61 27.97
C GLU A 192 25.23 28.02 27.38
N LEU A 193 24.98 28.17 26.08
CA LEU A 193 25.03 29.48 25.42
C LEU A 193 23.97 30.44 25.98
N LEU A 194 22.78 29.94 26.31
CA LEU A 194 21.74 30.72 26.97
C LEU A 194 22.13 31.14 28.38
N ALA A 195 22.86 30.30 29.12
CA ALA A 195 23.38 30.64 30.45
C ALA A 195 24.50 31.69 30.40
N GLN A 196 25.17 31.81 29.25
CA GLN A 196 26.18 32.84 28.95
C GLN A 196 25.57 34.13 28.34
N ASP A 197 24.25 34.28 28.38
CA ASP A 197 23.51 35.42 27.82
C ASP A 197 23.73 35.64 26.31
N VAL A 198 24.04 34.58 25.55
CA VAL A 198 24.13 34.66 24.08
C VAL A 198 22.72 34.86 23.49
N PRO A 199 22.49 35.85 22.60
CA PRO A 199 21.18 36.08 22.01
C PRO A 199 20.67 34.86 21.24
N VAL A 200 19.40 34.49 21.45
CA VAL A 200 18.75 33.35 20.77
C VAL A 200 18.84 33.42 19.25
N ALA A 201 18.74 34.62 18.69
CA ALA A 201 18.91 34.83 17.25
C ALA A 201 20.31 34.44 16.76
N THR A 202 21.35 34.70 17.57
CA THR A 202 22.75 34.34 17.28
C THR A 202 22.97 32.85 17.40
N ILE A 203 22.42 32.20 18.44
CA ILE A 203 22.47 30.74 18.60
C ILE A 203 21.82 30.07 17.39
N ARG A 204 20.60 30.48 17.00
CA ARG A 204 19.91 29.93 15.84
C ARG A 204 20.69 30.14 14.54
N ARG A 205 21.32 31.31 14.36
CA ARG A 205 22.12 31.60 13.16
C ARG A 205 23.32 30.66 13.07
N SER A 206 24.11 30.56 14.13
CA SER A 206 25.28 29.67 14.20
C SER A 206 24.89 28.20 13.98
N MET A 207 23.77 27.76 14.56
CA MET A 207 23.26 26.41 14.30
C MET A 207 22.85 26.20 12.85
N ASN A 208 22.15 27.17 12.25
CA ASN A 208 21.75 27.07 10.85
C ASN A 208 22.96 27.07 9.90
N GLU A 209 24.03 27.82 10.21
CA GLU A 209 25.29 27.77 9.47
C GLU A 209 25.88 26.35 9.50
N ALA A 210 25.98 25.73 10.68
CA ALA A 210 26.46 24.35 10.82
C ALA A 210 25.56 23.31 10.14
N ILE A 211 24.23 23.52 10.15
CA ILE A 211 23.25 22.65 9.48
C ILE A 211 23.36 22.77 7.96
N GLU A 212 23.55 23.99 7.45
CA GLU A 212 23.71 24.25 6.03
C GLU A 212 25.05 23.70 5.50
N GLU A 213 26.12 23.75 6.29
CA GLU A 213 27.40 23.07 5.99
C GLU A 213 27.23 21.54 5.84
N GLN A 214 26.27 20.96 6.54
CA GLN A 214 25.90 19.54 6.42
C GLN A 214 24.91 19.26 5.28
N GLY A 215 24.59 20.27 4.45
CA GLY A 215 23.65 20.15 3.33
C GLY A 215 22.18 20.04 3.76
N LEU A 216 21.87 20.35 5.03
CA LEU A 216 20.52 20.25 5.58
C LEU A 216 19.80 21.61 5.51
N PRO A 217 18.46 21.62 5.39
CA PRO A 217 17.71 22.85 5.32
C PRO A 217 17.67 23.57 6.68
N PRO A 218 17.73 24.92 6.71
CA PRO A 218 17.80 25.67 7.95
C PRO A 218 16.55 25.48 8.82
N ILE A 219 16.74 25.55 10.13
CA ILE A 219 15.66 25.57 11.12
C ILE A 219 14.99 26.95 11.10
N SER A 220 13.68 26.93 10.87
CA SER A 220 12.86 28.15 10.93
C SER A 220 12.80 28.70 12.35
N GLU A 221 12.74 30.02 12.45
CA GLU A 221 12.60 30.72 13.73
C GLU A 221 11.44 30.18 14.59
N ARG A 222 10.27 29.99 13.97
CA ARG A 222 9.10 29.40 14.63
C ARG A 222 9.38 28.02 15.23
N THR A 223 10.12 27.17 14.52
CA THR A 223 10.45 25.81 15.01
C THR A 223 11.42 25.88 16.17
N PHE A 224 12.45 26.73 16.06
CA PHE A 224 13.43 26.94 17.12
C PHE A 224 12.78 27.43 18.42
N TYR A 225 11.99 28.51 18.37
CA TYR A 225 11.31 29.04 19.55
C TYR A 225 10.27 28.08 20.13
N SER A 226 9.57 27.32 19.28
CA SER A 226 8.65 26.28 19.76
C SER A 226 9.37 25.20 20.56
N GLN A 227 10.60 24.85 20.17
CA GLN A 227 11.42 23.89 20.90
C GLN A 227 11.93 24.46 22.22
N LEU A 228 12.45 25.69 22.24
CA LEU A 228 12.86 26.36 23.48
C LEU A 228 11.71 26.42 24.49
N LYS A 229 10.51 26.75 24.02
CA LYS A 229 9.30 26.75 24.85
C LYS A 229 8.98 25.36 25.43
N SER A 230 9.21 24.29 24.65
CA SER A 230 9.01 22.91 25.11
C SER A 230 10.00 22.49 26.20
N TRP A 231 11.18 23.10 26.24
CA TRP A 231 12.17 22.94 27.30
C TRP A 231 11.90 23.84 28.53
N GLY A 232 10.77 24.56 28.55
CA GLY A 232 10.43 25.46 29.65
C GLY A 232 11.14 26.82 29.61
N LEU A 233 11.87 27.13 28.53
CA LEU A 233 12.54 28.40 28.35
C LEU A 233 11.50 29.43 27.87
N SER A 234 11.06 30.30 28.76
CA SER A 234 10.10 31.35 28.42
C SER A 234 10.75 32.46 27.59
N THR A 235 10.03 32.94 26.58
CA THR A 235 10.46 34.05 25.71
C THR A 235 10.61 35.40 26.45
N ALA A 236 10.33 35.45 27.75
CA ALA A 236 10.43 36.63 28.58
C ALA A 236 11.88 36.98 28.96
N ARG A 237 12.78 35.98 29.07
CA ARG A 237 14.23 36.23 29.21
C ARG A 237 14.90 36.69 27.90
N THR A 238 14.22 36.56 26.77
CA THR A 238 14.77 36.84 25.43
C THR A 238 14.38 38.20 24.86
N ARG A 239 13.54 38.98 25.55
CA ARG A 239 13.08 40.30 25.09
C ARG A 239 13.88 41.48 25.67
N SER A 240 14.84 41.28 26.56
CA SER A 240 15.53 42.38 27.25
C SER A 240 16.68 43.03 26.46
N TYR A 241 16.86 42.76 25.17
CA TYR A 241 18.01 43.28 24.40
C TYR A 241 17.62 43.94 23.07
N HIS A 242 16.38 44.41 22.96
CA HIS A 242 16.02 45.44 21.99
C HIS A 242 15.66 46.73 22.75
N GLU A 243 16.66 47.29 23.43
CA GLU A 243 16.78 48.72 23.71
C GLU A 243 18.23 49.15 23.45
#